data_AF-Q5WN01-F1
#
_entry.id   AF-Q5WN01-F1
#
_cell.length_a   1.000
_cell.length_b   1.000
_cell.length_c   1.000
_cell.angle_alpha   90.00
_cell.angle_beta   90.00
_cell.angle_gamma   90.00
#
_symmetry.space_group_name_H-M   'P 1'
#
loop_
_entity.id
_entity.type
_entity.pdbx_description
1 polymer ?
#
loop_
_entity_poly.entity_id
_entity_poly.type
_entity_poly.pdbx_seq_one_letter_code
_entity_poly.pdbx_strand_id
1 'polypeptide(L)'
;MVHHNPLPSSNCRFLGCQIKGDWIKPGAAVIDVGTNSISDPTRKSGYRLVGDVDFAEVSKVAGHLTPVPGGVGPMTVAMLLKNTVDGAKRGIVQ
;
A
#
# COMPACT_ATOMS: atom_id res chain seq x y z
N MET A 1 -1.10 -20.33 -25.25
CA MET A 1 -0.80 -18.92 -25.57
C MET A 1 -1.96 -18.07 -25.07
N VAL A 2 -1.87 -17.58 -23.84
CA VAL A 2 -2.91 -16.72 -23.27
C VAL A 2 -2.61 -15.30 -23.75
N HIS A 3 -3.54 -14.71 -24.50
CA HIS A 3 -3.47 -13.34 -24.97
C HIS A 3 -3.35 -12.39 -23.77
N HIS A 4 -2.16 -11.88 -23.51
CA HIS A 4 -1.98 -10.73 -22.64
C HIS A 4 -2.47 -9.49 -23.40
N ASN A 5 -3.65 -9.00 -23.03
CA ASN A 5 -4.10 -7.69 -23.48
C ASN A 5 -3.25 -6.62 -22.78
N PRO A 6 -2.61 -5.67 -23.50
CA PRO A 6 -1.76 -4.67 -22.88
C PRO A 6 -2.63 -3.58 -22.24
N LEU A 7 -2.76 -3.59 -20.90
CA LEU A 7 -3.45 -2.52 -20.18
C LEU A 7 -2.54 -1.29 -20.04
N PRO A 8 -3.04 -0.08 -20.34
CA PRO A 8 -2.23 1.14 -20.36
C PRO A 8 -2.18 1.75 -18.95
N SER A 9 -1.10 1.50 -18.22
CA SER A 9 -0.66 2.40 -17.13
C SER A 9 0.87 2.45 -17.15
N SER A 10 1.41 3.50 -17.78
CA SER A 10 2.84 3.67 -18.06
C SER A 10 3.74 3.73 -16.81
N ASN A 11 3.17 3.72 -15.60
CA ASN A 11 3.85 3.81 -14.31
C ASN A 11 4.04 2.46 -13.57
N CYS A 12 3.45 1.35 -14.06
CA CYS A 12 3.36 0.07 -13.34
C CYS A 12 3.96 -1.11 -14.10
N ARG A 13 5.16 -0.94 -14.67
CA ARG A 13 5.84 -2.00 -15.43
C ARG A 13 6.54 -3.06 -14.57
N PHE A 14 6.61 -2.90 -13.25
CA PHE A 14 7.28 -3.85 -12.35
C PHE A 14 6.54 -3.94 -11.00
N LEU A 15 5.90 -5.10 -10.75
CA LEU A 15 5.27 -5.62 -9.51
C LEU A 15 4.36 -4.74 -8.62
N GLY A 16 4.30 -3.41 -8.78
CA GLY A 16 3.43 -2.50 -8.00
C GLY A 16 2.16 -2.08 -8.75
N CYS A 17 1.07 -1.85 -8.01
CA CYS A 17 -0.28 -1.45 -8.48
C CYS A 17 -1.04 -2.49 -9.33
N GLN A 18 -1.16 -3.71 -8.80
CA GLN A 18 -1.90 -4.81 -9.44
C GLN A 18 -3.42 -4.67 -9.29
N ILE A 19 -3.90 -4.02 -8.22
CA ILE A 19 -5.34 -3.88 -7.94
C ILE A 19 -5.90 -2.66 -8.69
N LYS A 20 -6.89 -2.91 -9.56
CA LYS A 20 -7.51 -1.93 -10.46
C LYS A 20 -8.81 -1.35 -9.92
N GLY A 21 -9.19 -0.17 -10.42
CA GLY A 21 -10.40 0.56 -10.02
C GLY A 21 -11.68 -0.26 -10.11
N ASP A 22 -11.85 -1.00 -11.21
CA ASP A 22 -13.08 -1.74 -11.51
C ASP A 22 -13.33 -2.94 -10.58
N TRP A 23 -12.33 -3.33 -9.79
CA TRP A 23 -12.45 -4.42 -8.83
C TRP A 23 -13.01 -3.94 -7.49
N ILE A 24 -13.00 -2.62 -7.27
CA ILE A 24 -13.36 -2.00 -6.01
C ILE A 24 -14.84 -1.67 -6.03
N LYS A 25 -15.56 -2.12 -5.00
CA LYS A 25 -16.94 -1.71 -4.78
C LYS A 25 -17.00 -0.18 -4.57
N PRO A 26 -17.90 0.56 -5.25
CA PRO A 26 -18.06 2.00 -5.04
C PRO A 26 -18.24 2.35 -3.55
N GLY A 27 -17.47 3.32 -3.07
CA GLY A 27 -17.49 3.76 -1.67
C GLY A 27 -16.75 2.85 -0.69
N ALA A 28 -16.09 1.77 -1.13
CA ALA A 28 -15.34 0.90 -0.24
C ALA A 28 -14.16 1.60 0.44
N ALA A 29 -13.79 1.10 1.61
CA ALA A 29 -12.53 1.42 2.24
C ALA A 29 -11.44 0.47 1.75
N VAL A 30 -10.36 1.02 1.21
CA VAL A 30 -9.22 0.27 0.67
C VAL A 30 -7.98 0.58 1.51
N ILE A 31 -7.41 -0.46 2.10
CA ILE A 31 -6.19 -0.38 2.90
C ILE A 31 -5.07 -1.05 2.11
N ASP A 32 -4.21 -0.23 1.53
CA ASP A 32 -3.02 -0.65 0.79
C ASP A 32 -1.86 -0.89 1.77
N VAL A 33 -1.59 -2.17 2.04
CA VAL A 33 -0.48 -2.64 2.88
C VAL A 33 0.79 -2.89 2.05
N GLY A 34 0.64 -2.91 0.72
CA GLY A 34 1.73 -3.18 -0.21
C GLY A 34 2.88 -2.21 -0.03
N THR A 35 4.11 -2.72 0.06
CA THR A 35 5.31 -1.90 0.13
C THR A 35 6.36 -2.50 -0.78
N ASN A 36 6.31 -2.13 -2.05
CA ASN A 36 7.21 -2.62 -3.08
C ASN A 36 8.23 -1.54 -3.45
N SER A 37 9.52 -1.87 -3.43
CA SER A 37 10.60 -0.98 -3.86
C SER A 37 10.83 -1.08 -5.36
N ILE A 38 10.67 0.03 -6.08
CA ILE A 38 10.95 0.11 -7.52
C ILE A 38 12.14 1.03 -7.73
N SER A 39 13.10 0.59 -8.53
CA SER A 39 14.27 1.40 -8.91
C SER A 39 13.84 2.74 -9.48
N ASP A 40 14.40 3.81 -8.95
CA ASP A 40 14.11 5.19 -9.34
C ASP A 40 15.37 6.04 -9.16
N PRO A 41 16.14 6.27 -10.24
CA PRO A 41 17.40 7.02 -10.16
C PRO A 41 17.19 8.50 -9.84
N THR A 42 15.96 9.01 -9.90
CA THR A 42 15.63 10.41 -9.55
C THR A 42 15.54 10.63 -8.04
N ARG A 43 15.41 9.54 -7.26
CA ARG A 43 15.35 9.60 -5.79
C ARG A 43 16.73 9.41 -5.19
N LYS A 44 17.04 10.13 -4.10
CA LYS A 44 18.31 9.96 -3.35
C LYS A 44 18.53 8.52 -2.86
N SER A 45 17.46 7.80 -2.57
CA SER A 45 17.46 6.38 -2.17
C SER A 45 17.76 5.42 -3.32
N GLY A 46 17.70 5.86 -4.58
CA GLY A 46 17.79 4.99 -5.76
C GLY A 46 16.53 4.16 -6.03
N TYR A 47 15.49 4.31 -5.21
CA TYR A 47 14.21 3.64 -5.35
C TYR A 47 13.06 4.49 -4.80
N ARG A 48 11.85 4.20 -5.26
CA ARG A 48 10.59 4.68 -4.68
C ARG A 48 9.76 3.51 -4.14
N LEU A 49 8.92 3.79 -3.14
CA LEU A 49 7.96 2.83 -2.63
C LEU A 49 6.64 2.97 -3.38
N VAL A 50 6.07 1.84 -3.75
CA VAL A 50 4.79 1.74 -4.45
C VAL A 50 3.94 0.67 -3.78
N GLY A 51 2.64 0.93 -3.67
CA GLY A 51 1.67 0.01 -3.08
C GLY A 51 1.18 -1.07 -4.06
N ASP A 52 0.24 -1.88 -3.61
CA ASP A 52 -0.39 -2.91 -4.43
C ASP A 52 -1.56 -2.35 -5.26
N VAL A 53 -2.01 -1.14 -4.95
CA VAL A 53 -3.20 -0.52 -5.54
C VAL A 53 -2.83 0.54 -6.57
N ASP A 54 -3.53 0.54 -7.71
CA ASP A 54 -3.48 1.65 -8.66
C ASP A 54 -4.21 2.87 -8.08
N PHE A 55 -3.46 3.68 -7.33
CA PHE A 55 -4.00 4.80 -6.57
C PHE A 55 -4.79 5.78 -7.45
N ALA A 56 -4.37 6.01 -8.70
CA ALA A 56 -5.01 6.98 -9.59
C ALA A 56 -6.40 6.54 -10.05
N GLU A 57 -6.60 5.25 -10.27
CA GLU A 57 -7.91 4.69 -10.64
C GLU A 57 -8.77 4.46 -9.41
N VAL A 58 -8.21 3.85 -8.36
CA VAL A 58 -8.97 3.42 -7.18
C VAL A 58 -9.42 4.62 -6.33
N SER A 59 -8.66 5.71 -6.29
CA SER A 59 -9.08 6.94 -5.57
C SER A 59 -10.36 7.58 -6.12
N LYS A 60 -10.76 7.25 -7.35
CA LYS A 60 -12.01 7.74 -7.96
C LYS A 60 -13.24 6.93 -7.55
N VAL A 61 -13.05 5.70 -7.07
CA VAL A 61 -14.11 4.73 -6.77
C VAL A 61 -14.24 4.48 -5.26
N ALA A 62 -13.11 4.36 -4.58
CA ALA A 62 -13.06 4.10 -3.14
C ALA A 62 -13.56 5.31 -2.35
N GLY A 63 -14.28 5.05 -1.25
CA GLY A 63 -14.67 6.10 -0.30
C GLY A 63 -13.52 6.48 0.63
N HIS A 64 -12.62 5.53 0.91
CA HIS A 64 -11.40 5.75 1.67
C HIS A 64 -10.26 4.94 1.06
N LEU A 65 -9.06 5.51 0.96
CA LEU A 65 -7.88 4.85 0.41
C LEU A 65 -6.62 5.29 1.15
N THR A 66 -5.81 4.34 1.60
CA THR A 66 -4.51 4.65 2.22
C THR A 66 -3.42 4.83 1.15
N PRO A 67 -2.62 5.91 1.18
CA PRO A 67 -1.54 6.11 0.23
C PRO A 67 -0.31 5.27 0.58
N VAL A 68 0.48 4.94 -0.44
CA VAL A 68 1.82 4.38 -0.29
C VAL A 68 2.79 5.30 -1.05
N PRO A 69 3.82 5.86 -0.40
CA PRO A 69 4.17 5.75 1.03
C PRO A 69 3.25 6.58 1.95
N GLY A 70 3.34 6.32 3.27
CA GLY A 70 2.72 7.16 4.30
C GLY A 70 1.42 6.62 4.92
N GLY A 71 0.86 5.51 4.41
CA GLY A 71 -0.31 4.84 4.95
C GLY A 71 0.02 3.86 6.08
N VAL A 72 0.07 2.57 5.75
CA VAL A 72 0.13 1.50 6.76
C VAL A 72 1.49 1.41 7.47
N GLY A 73 2.59 1.76 6.80
CA GLY A 73 3.95 1.65 7.37
C GLY A 73 4.13 2.34 8.73
N PRO A 74 3.84 3.65 8.88
CA PRO A 74 3.90 4.34 10.17
C PRO A 74 2.99 3.74 11.24
N MET A 75 1.80 3.27 10.85
CA MET A 75 0.86 2.63 11.76
C MET A 75 1.39 1.29 12.29
N THR A 76 2.11 0.51 11.47
CA THR A 76 2.73 -0.75 11.91
C THR A 76 3.73 -0.51 13.05
N VAL A 77 4.57 0.53 12.95
CA VAL A 77 5.51 0.90 14.02
C VAL A 77 4.77 1.32 15.28
N ALA A 78 3.75 2.16 15.16
CA ALA A 78 2.96 2.60 16.30
C ALA A 78 2.27 1.42 17.01
N MET A 79 1.71 0.47 16.25
CA MET A 79 1.05 -0.70 16.82
C MET A 79 2.03 -1.69 17.47
N LEU A 80 3.25 -1.82 16.95
CA LEU A 80 4.31 -2.56 17.63
C LEU A 80 4.60 -1.96 19.01
N LEU A 81 4.78 -0.63 19.10
CA LEU A 81 5.03 0.05 20.37
C LEU A 81 3.86 -0.10 21.34
N LYS A 82 2.62 0.05 20.85
CA LYS A 82 1.42 -0.17 21.66
C LYS A 82 1.39 -1.59 22.23
N ASN A 83 1.63 -2.60 21.39
CA ASN A 83 1.64 -4.00 21.81
C ASN A 83 2.74 -4.27 22.85
N THR A 84 3.91 -3.66 22.70
CA THR A 84 5.01 -3.73 23.68
C THR A 84 4.59 -3.13 25.03
N VAL A 85 3.98 -1.95 25.03
CA VAL A 85 3.49 -1.30 26.26
C VAL A 85 2.39 -2.12 26.93
N ASP A 86 1.42 -2.62 26.15
CA ASP A 86 0.34 -3.46 26.66
C ASP A 86 0.90 -4.78 27.22
N GLY A 87 1.95 -5.34 26.61
CA GLY A 87 2.69 -6.49 27.12
C GLY A 87 3.38 -6.23 28.45
N ALA A 88 4.09 -5.10 28.57
CA ALA A 88 4.75 -4.69 29.80
C ALA A 88 3.73 -4.49 30.94
N LYS A 89 2.59 -3.84 30.67
CA LYS A 89 1.51 -3.67 31.64
C LYS A 89 1.00 -5.00 32.17
N ARG A 90 0.78 -6.00 31.29
CA ARG A 90 0.35 -7.34 31.73
C ARG A 90 1.37 -8.04 32.61
N GLY A 91 2.67 -7.84 32.37
CA GLY A 91 3.73 -8.45 33.17
C GLY A 91 3.96 -7.79 34.54
N ILE A 92 3.56 -6.54 34.71
CA ILE A 92 3.73 -5.79 35.97
C ILE A 92 2.57 -6.03 36.94
N VAL A 93 1.37 -6.37 36.44
CA VAL A 93 0.18 -6.67 37.27
C VAL A 93 0.08 -8.17 37.58
N GLN A 94 1.20 -8.88 37.65
CA GLN A 94 1.26 -10.27 38.13
C GLN A 94 1.53 -10.33 39.63
#